data_AF-A0A2M9Q826-F1
#
_entry.id   AF-A0A2M9Q826-F1
#
_cell.length_a   1.000
_cell.length_b   1.000
_cell.length_c   1.000
_cell.angle_alpha   90.00
_cell.angle_beta   90.00
_cell.angle_gamma   90.00
#
_symmetry.space_group_name_H-M   'P 1'
#
loop_
_entity.id
_entity.type
_entity.pdbx_description
1 polymer ?
#
loop_
_entity_poly.entity_id
_entity_poly.type
_entity_poly.pdbx_seq_one_letter_code
_entity_poly.pdbx_strand_id
1 'polypeptide(L)'
;MGFFQKPFGYEPILTKDDVKQVVKKKKGPRATDWKSTLLRLWKIVDEQRVLLIIVLLLVLATSILSLLGPYLIGKMIDMYVTHGELAGLEKGIMLLIGIYALLAVSLFLQNYWMIGVAQQT
;
A
#
# COMPACT_ATOMS: atom_id res chain seq x y z
N MET A 1 22.11 59.80 4.22
CA MET A 1 21.20 58.85 3.54
C MET A 1 21.55 57.40 3.88
N GLY A 2 21.40 56.97 5.15
CA GLY A 2 21.76 55.60 5.58
C GLY A 2 20.60 54.77 6.15
N PHE A 3 19.45 55.41 6.42
CA PHE A 3 18.30 54.80 7.11
C PHE A 3 17.69 53.61 6.34
N PHE A 4 17.70 53.67 5.01
CA PHE A 4 17.12 52.61 4.17
C PHE A 4 18.02 51.38 3.97
N GLN A 5 19.30 51.45 4.33
CA GLN A 5 20.20 50.30 4.17
C GLN A 5 20.17 49.33 5.36
N LYS A 6 19.72 49.78 6.54
CA LYS A 6 19.66 48.97 7.77
C LYS A 6 18.34 49.22 8.52
N PRO A 7 17.17 48.89 7.93
CA PRO A 7 15.86 49.20 8.54
C PRO A 7 15.66 48.57 9.93
N PHE A 8 16.41 47.52 10.26
CA PHE A 8 16.31 46.79 11.52
C PHE A 8 17.53 46.96 12.44
N GLY A 9 18.52 47.80 12.10
CA GLY A 9 19.65 48.11 12.98
C GLY A 9 20.64 46.97 13.30
N TYR A 10 20.38 45.74 12.88
CA TYR A 10 21.28 44.61 13.11
C TYR A 10 22.32 44.45 12.01
N GLU A 11 23.51 43.99 12.40
CA GLU A 11 24.53 43.55 11.45
C GLU A 11 24.16 42.16 10.91
N PRO A 12 24.30 41.91 9.59
CA PRO A 12 23.99 40.60 9.01
C PRO A 12 24.84 39.51 9.68
N ILE A 13 24.18 38.50 10.25
CA ILE A 13 24.82 37.31 10.83
C ILE A 13 25.53 36.42 9.80
N LEU A 14 25.26 36.64 8.51
CA LEU A 14 25.85 35.91 7.39
C LEU A 14 26.48 36.92 6.43
N THR A 15 27.80 36.84 6.30
CA THR A 15 28.56 37.58 5.30
C THR A 15 28.41 36.89 3.94
N LYS A 16 28.59 37.62 2.82
CA LYS A 16 28.53 37.03 1.47
C LYS A 16 29.52 35.86 1.29
N ASP A 17 30.58 35.82 2.09
CA ASP A 17 31.55 34.74 2.11
C ASP A 17 31.05 33.49 2.87
N ASP A 18 30.15 33.65 3.83
CA ASP A 18 29.46 32.54 4.51
C ASP A 18 28.43 31.86 3.59
N VAL A 19 27.82 32.65 2.69
CA VAL A 19 26.94 32.11 1.63
C VAL A 19 27.74 31.37 0.56
N LYS A 20 29.00 31.79 0.29
CA LYS A 20 29.92 31.09 -0.61
C LYS A 20 30.51 29.82 0.00
N GLN A 21 30.56 29.72 1.32
CA GLN A 21 30.78 28.45 2.02
C GLN A 21 29.50 27.60 1.90
N VAL A 22 29.24 27.12 0.68
CA VAL A 22 28.28 26.04 0.45
C VAL A 22 28.79 24.88 1.28
N VAL A 23 28.19 24.66 2.45
CA VAL A 23 28.44 23.50 3.30
C VAL A 23 28.29 22.30 2.39
N LYS A 24 29.42 21.70 1.98
CA LYS A 24 29.43 20.48 1.15
C LYS A 24 28.75 19.41 2.00
N LYS A 25 27.44 19.26 1.83
CA LYS A 25 26.64 18.24 2.47
C LYS A 25 27.30 16.91 2.08
N LYS A 26 28.03 16.30 3.01
CA LYS A 26 28.56 14.94 2.83
C LYS A 26 27.34 14.10 2.48
N LYS A 27 27.23 13.69 1.21
CA LYS A 27 26.21 12.71 0.81
C LYS A 27 26.47 11.51 1.71
N GLY A 28 25.53 11.21 2.60
CA GLY A 28 25.61 10.04 3.47
C GLY A 28 25.85 8.79 2.62
N PRO A 29 26.40 7.71 3.21
CA PRO A 29 26.63 6.48 2.48
C PRO A 29 25.35 6.06 1.74
N ARG A 30 25.41 6.06 0.40
CA ARG A 30 24.33 5.51 -0.42
C ARG A 30 24.23 4.03 -0.08
N ALA A 31 23.00 3.53 0.07
CA ALA A 31 22.75 2.11 0.33
C ALA A 31 23.51 1.26 -0.70
N THR A 32 24.66 0.74 -0.29
CA THR A 32 25.63 0.11 -1.19
C THR A 32 25.22 -1.34 -1.43
N ASP A 33 24.57 -1.96 -0.42
CA ASP A 33 24.23 -3.38 -0.40
C ASP A 33 22.75 -3.63 -0.05
N TRP A 34 21.84 -3.19 -0.93
CA TRP A 34 20.40 -3.42 -0.76
C TRP A 34 20.04 -4.91 -0.58
N LYS A 35 20.78 -5.82 -1.22
CA LYS A 35 20.60 -7.28 -1.08
C LYS A 35 20.81 -7.73 0.35
N SER A 36 21.91 -7.28 0.99
CA SER A 36 22.25 -7.63 2.37
C SER A 36 21.20 -7.09 3.34
N THR A 37 20.73 -5.86 3.12
CA THR A 37 19.64 -5.27 3.91
C THR A 37 18.34 -6.06 3.77
N LEU A 38 17.96 -6.46 2.55
CA LEU A 38 16.74 -7.25 2.31
C LEU A 38 16.82 -8.62 2.98
N LEU A 39 17.99 -9.27 2.95
CA LEU A 39 18.21 -10.58 3.54
C LEU A 39 18.19 -10.52 5.07
N ARG A 40 18.68 -9.42 5.65
CA ARG A 40 18.54 -9.14 7.10
C ARG A 40 17.08 -8.94 7.49
N LEU A 41 16.32 -8.16 6.72
CA LEU A 41 14.88 -7.98 6.94
C LEU A 41 14.14 -9.31 6.83
N TRP A 42 14.46 -10.10 5.81
CA TRP A 42 13.87 -11.43 5.64
C TRP A 42 14.10 -12.32 6.86
N LYS A 43 15.32 -12.36 7.40
CA LYS A 43 15.65 -13.16 8.59
C LYS A 43 14.84 -12.74 9.82
N ILE A 44 14.48 -11.48 9.94
CA ILE A 44 13.65 -10.97 11.04
C ILE A 44 12.19 -11.46 10.86
N VAL A 45 11.65 -11.38 9.65
CA VAL A 45 10.25 -11.78 9.36
C VAL A 45 10.09 -13.31 9.28
N ASP A 46 11.17 -14.06 9.02
CA ASP A 46 11.16 -15.53 8.90
C ASP A 46 10.69 -16.27 10.17
N GLU A 47 10.79 -15.64 11.34
CA GLU A 47 10.21 -16.14 12.60
C GLU A 47 8.70 -16.41 12.46
N GLN A 48 8.01 -15.66 11.58
CA GLN A 48 6.56 -15.76 11.30
C GLN A 48 6.22 -16.35 9.92
N ARG A 49 7.14 -17.10 9.30
CA ARG A 49 6.99 -17.65 7.94
C ARG A 49 5.67 -18.38 7.66
N VAL A 50 5.11 -19.07 8.65
CA VAL A 50 3.84 -19.80 8.50
C VAL A 50 2.69 -18.83 8.25
N LEU A 51 2.62 -17.74 9.01
CA LEU A 51 1.58 -16.74 8.89
C LEU A 51 1.69 -15.99 7.56
N LEU A 52 2.91 -15.70 7.09
CA LEU A 52 3.14 -15.15 5.75
C LEU A 52 2.63 -16.06 4.63
N ILE A 53 2.88 -17.38 4.71
CA ILE A 53 2.38 -18.34 3.71
C ILE A 53 0.84 -18.35 3.71
N ILE A 54 0.21 -18.35 4.88
CA ILE A 54 -1.25 -18.31 4.99
C ILE A 54 -1.80 -17.02 4.37
N VAL A 55 -1.21 -15.86 4.68
CA VAL A 55 -1.59 -14.57 4.08
C VAL A 55 -1.41 -14.61 2.57
N LEU A 56 -0.31 -15.18 2.07
CA LEU A 56 -0.07 -15.31 0.63
C LEU A 56 -1.16 -16.14 -0.07
N LEU A 57 -1.54 -17.28 0.51
CA LEU A 57 -2.65 -18.09 -0.01
C LEU A 57 -3.98 -17.33 -0.01
N LEU A 58 -4.24 -16.58 1.06
CA LEU A 58 -5.39 -15.68 1.14
C LEU A 58 -5.36 -14.61 0.05
N VAL A 59 -4.21 -13.99 -0.22
CA VAL A 59 -4.06 -12.96 -1.28
C VAL A 59 -4.40 -13.56 -2.65
N LEU A 60 -3.96 -14.79 -2.93
CA LEU A 60 -4.31 -15.49 -4.16
C LEU A 60 -5.82 -15.75 -4.25
N ALA A 61 -6.44 -16.24 -3.16
CA ALA A 61 -7.87 -16.48 -3.11
C ALA A 61 -8.69 -15.18 -3.31
N THR A 62 -8.32 -14.10 -2.62
CA THR A 62 -8.93 -12.77 -2.76
C THR A 62 -8.79 -12.23 -4.18
N SER A 63 -7.63 -12.43 -4.81
CA SER A 63 -7.42 -12.02 -6.20
C SER A 63 -8.40 -12.74 -7.13
N ILE A 64 -8.57 -14.06 -6.98
CA ILE A 64 -9.54 -14.84 -7.75
C ILE A 64 -10.98 -14.37 -7.50
N LEU A 65 -11.37 -14.19 -6.23
CA LEU A 65 -12.70 -13.68 -5.85
C LEU A 65 -12.97 -12.28 -6.43
N SER A 66 -11.96 -11.41 -6.44
CA SER A 66 -12.07 -10.04 -6.95
C SER A 66 -12.30 -10.00 -8.46
N LEU A 67 -11.81 -10.99 -9.21
CA LEU A 67 -12.06 -11.14 -10.64
C LEU A 67 -13.40 -11.84 -10.91
N LEU A 68 -13.80 -12.80 -10.07
CA LEU A 68 -15.07 -13.52 -10.21
C LEU A 68 -16.28 -12.59 -10.08
N GLY A 69 -16.22 -11.57 -9.23
CA GLY A 69 -17.31 -10.60 -9.06
C GLY A 69 -17.72 -9.91 -10.38
N PRO A 70 -16.82 -9.13 -11.01
CA PRO A 70 -17.08 -8.49 -12.30
C PRO A 70 -17.44 -9.46 -13.43
N TYR A 71 -16.80 -10.64 -13.47
CA TYR A 71 -17.10 -11.67 -14.46
C TYR A 71 -18.55 -12.18 -14.35
N LEU A 72 -18.99 -12.49 -13.13
CA LEU A 72 -20.36 -12.95 -12.89
C LEU A 72 -21.39 -11.85 -13.14
N ILE A 73 -21.06 -10.60 -12.79
CA ILE A 73 -21.91 -9.45 -13.11
C ILE A 73 -22.11 -9.35 -14.63
N GLY A 74 -21.04 -9.39 -15.42
CA GLY A 74 -21.14 -9.37 -16.88
C GLY A 74 -22.00 -10.50 -17.43
N LYS A 75 -21.76 -11.73 -16.96
CA LYS A 75 -22.56 -12.91 -17.36
C LYS A 75 -24.04 -12.77 -16.98
N MET A 76 -24.35 -12.23 -15.81
CA MET A 76 -25.74 -12.00 -15.39
C MET A 76 -26.43 -10.95 -16.25
N ILE A 77 -25.72 -9.88 -16.63
CA ILE A 77 -26.25 -8.87 -17.55
C ILE A 77 -26.56 -9.49 -18.90
N ASP A 78 -25.61 -10.24 -19.48
CA ASP A 78 -25.78 -10.86 -20.80
C ASP A 78 -26.94 -11.86 -20.84
N MET A 79 -27.08 -12.68 -19.78
CA MET A 79 -28.11 -13.71 -19.74
C MET A 79 -29.50 -13.17 -19.38
N TYR A 80 -29.62 -12.40 -18.30
CA TYR A 80 -30.94 -12.04 -17.74
C TYR A 80 -31.40 -10.66 -18.20
N VAL A 81 -30.50 -9.67 -18.20
CA VAL A 81 -30.89 -8.27 -18.48
C VAL A 81 -31.13 -8.06 -19.98
N THR A 82 -30.28 -8.62 -20.84
CA THR A 82 -30.41 -8.47 -22.30
C THR A 82 -31.66 -9.15 -22.86
N HIS A 83 -32.07 -10.30 -22.29
CA HIS A 83 -33.25 -11.05 -22.72
C HIS A 83 -34.56 -10.54 -22.07
N GLY A 84 -34.47 -9.63 -21.09
CA GLY A 84 -35.62 -9.11 -20.36
C GLY A 84 -36.24 -10.10 -19.37
N GLU A 85 -35.65 -11.27 -19.18
CA GLU A 85 -36.13 -12.30 -18.25
C GLU A 85 -35.35 -12.23 -16.93
N LEU A 86 -36.02 -11.77 -15.87
CA LEU A 86 -35.42 -11.66 -14.54
C LEU A 86 -35.51 -12.96 -13.72
N ALA A 87 -36.19 -13.98 -14.24
CA ALA A 87 -36.37 -15.24 -13.54
C ALA A 87 -35.02 -15.97 -13.38
N GLY A 88 -34.55 -16.14 -12.13
CA GLY A 88 -33.27 -16.77 -11.83
C GLY A 88 -32.13 -15.78 -11.56
N LEU A 89 -32.36 -14.48 -11.75
CA LEU A 89 -31.41 -13.43 -11.38
C LEU A 89 -31.19 -13.39 -9.86
N GLU A 90 -32.22 -13.69 -9.06
CA GLU A 90 -32.13 -13.67 -7.60
C GLU A 90 -31.07 -14.64 -7.06
N LYS A 91 -30.90 -15.80 -7.71
CA LYS A 91 -29.87 -16.79 -7.35
C LYS A 91 -28.47 -16.26 -7.67
N GLY A 92 -28.33 -15.58 -8.81
CA GLY A 92 -27.08 -14.92 -9.21
C GLY A 92 -26.67 -13.80 -8.25
N ILE A 93 -27.63 -12.96 -7.83
CA ILE A 93 -27.41 -11.91 -6.84
C ILE A 93 -27.00 -12.51 -5.49
N MET A 94 -27.68 -13.57 -5.03
CA MET A 94 -27.33 -14.22 -3.76
C MET A 94 -25.92 -14.83 -3.79
N LEU A 95 -25.53 -15.44 -4.91
CA LEU A 95 -24.15 -15.91 -5.13
C LEU A 95 -23.15 -14.76 -5.08
N LEU A 96 -23.48 -13.63 -5.72
CA LEU A 96 -22.62 -12.44 -5.76
C LEU A 96 -22.42 -11.85 -4.35
N ILE A 97 -23.49 -11.79 -3.55
CA ILE A 97 -23.41 -11.38 -2.13
C ILE A 97 -22.47 -12.31 -1.37
N GLY A 98 -22.60 -13.63 -1.55
CA GLY A 98 -21.70 -14.60 -0.93
C GLY A 98 -20.23 -14.40 -1.31
N ILE A 99 -19.95 -14.16 -2.59
CA ILE A 99 -18.60 -13.90 -3.09
C ILE A 99 -18.02 -12.62 -2.48
N TYR A 100 -18.78 -11.53 -2.45
CA TYR A 100 -18.32 -10.29 -1.84
C TYR A 100 -18.16 -10.37 -0.32
N ALA A 101 -19.01 -11.13 0.36
CA ALA A 101 -18.85 -11.41 1.79
C ALA A 101 -17.55 -12.18 2.06
N LEU A 102 -17.28 -13.25 1.29
CA LEU A 102 -16.02 -14.01 1.38
C LEU A 102 -14.81 -13.15 1.04
N LEU A 103 -14.93 -12.28 0.03
CA LEU A 103 -13.88 -11.33 -0.35
C LEU A 103 -13.59 -10.37 0.83
N ALA A 104 -14.62 -9.80 1.45
CA ALA A 104 -14.47 -8.90 2.58
C ALA A 104 -13.83 -9.58 3.80
N VAL A 105 -14.25 -10.80 4.14
CA VAL A 105 -13.64 -11.60 5.22
C VAL A 105 -12.18 -11.91 4.89
N SER A 106 -11.88 -12.30 3.66
CA SER A 106 -10.51 -12.60 3.24
C SER A 106 -9.60 -11.38 3.31
N LEU A 107 -10.09 -10.22 2.86
CA LEU A 107 -9.38 -8.94 2.98
C LEU A 107 -9.18 -8.54 4.45
N PHE A 108 -10.19 -8.71 5.30
CA PHE A 108 -10.09 -8.41 6.73
C PHE A 108 -9.01 -9.28 7.40
N LEU A 109 -9.03 -10.59 7.17
CA LEU A 109 -8.04 -11.52 7.74
C LEU A 109 -6.62 -11.21 7.26
N GLN A 110 -6.44 -10.91 5.97
CA GLN A 110 -5.14 -10.48 5.43
C GLN A 110 -4.62 -9.23 6.15
N ASN A 111 -5.46 -8.21 6.28
CA ASN A 111 -5.07 -6.96 6.95
C ASN A 111 -4.77 -7.18 8.43
N TYR A 112 -5.65 -7.89 9.15
CA TYR A 112 -5.48 -8.16 10.58
C TYR A 112 -4.17 -8.90 10.86
N TRP A 113 -3.89 -9.97 10.12
CA TRP A 113 -2.66 -10.75 10.28
C TRP A 113 -1.42 -9.96 9.87
N MET A 114 -1.46 -9.19 8.78
CA MET A 114 -0.34 -8.34 8.39
C MET A 114 -0.04 -7.22 9.39
N ILE A 115 -1.06 -6.66 10.04
CA ILE A 115 -0.86 -5.71 11.15
C ILE A 115 -0.15 -6.41 12.32
N GLY A 116 -0.55 -7.64 12.66
CA GLY A 116 0.12 -8.44 13.69
C GLY A 116 1.60 -8.68 13.40
N VAL A 117 1.93 -9.09 12.17
CA VAL A 117 3.32 -9.26 11.71
C VAL A 117 4.10 -7.95 11.84
N ALA A 118 3.52 -6.84 11.41
CA ALA A 118 4.18 -5.54 11.45
C ALA A 118 4.35 -4.95 12.85
N GLN A 119 3.61 -5.44 13.85
CA GLN A 119 3.70 -4.98 15.25
C GLN A 119 4.60 -5.87 16.11
N GLN A 120 4.68 -7.16 15.81
CA GLN A 120 5.60 -8.09 16.49
C GLN A 120 7.04 -7.99 15.98
N THR A 121 7.25 -7.20 14.92
CA THR A 121 8.55 -6.98 14.27
C THR A 121 8.95 -5.51 14.34
#